data_AF-A0A1Z9HW16-F1
#
_entry.id   AF-A0A1Z9HW16-F1
#
_cell.length_a   1.000
_cell.length_b   1.000
_cell.length_c   1.000
_cell.angle_alpha   90.00
_cell.angle_beta   90.00
_cell.angle_gamma   90.00
#
_symmetry.space_group_name_H-M   'P 1'
#
loop_
_entity.id
_entity.type
_entity.pdbx_description
1 polymer ?
#
loop_
_entity_poly.entity_id
_entity_poly.type
_entity_poly.pdbx_seq_one_letter_code
_entity_poly.pdbx_strand_id
1 'polypeptide(L)'
;MKRFYLEHKLFFKNLLIGFILIQILACSSDNEIKKVSWDSSLDYFALEKNGYAVTYFVDIGKSEAYVGGIIEIYKLPNMNVVDRIKVERIEFFNRVDGLQMCRIWGKSAKSDLQNHLLARNCKDLTDL
;
A
#
# COMPACT_ATOMS: atom_id res chain seq x y z
N MET A 1 -62.24 -4.34 -4.14
CA MET A 1 -61.21 -4.54 -3.09
C MET A 1 -60.02 -5.42 -3.51
N LYS A 2 -60.13 -6.33 -4.50
CA LYS A 2 -58.99 -7.17 -4.96
C LYS A 2 -57.96 -6.46 -5.87
N ARG A 3 -58.36 -5.40 -6.58
CA ARG A 3 -57.51 -4.70 -7.57
C ARG A 3 -56.40 -3.85 -6.93
N PHE A 4 -56.65 -3.26 -5.76
CA PHE A 4 -55.69 -2.43 -5.02
C PHE A 4 -54.52 -3.23 -4.42
N TYR A 5 -54.76 -4.51 -4.11
CA TYR A 5 -53.76 -5.38 -3.46
C TYR A 5 -52.72 -5.94 -4.44
N LEU A 6 -53.04 -6.00 -5.75
CA LEU A 6 -52.11 -6.46 -6.79
C LEU A 6 -51.08 -5.40 -7.17
N GLU A 7 -51.50 -4.12 -7.26
CA GLU A 7 -50.63 -2.98 -7.62
C GLU A 7 -49.48 -2.79 -6.61
N HIS A 8 -49.79 -2.85 -5.31
CA HIS A 8 -48.77 -2.74 -4.25
C HIS A 8 -47.76 -3.90 -4.28
N LYS A 9 -48.19 -5.12 -4.63
CA LYS A 9 -47.29 -6.28 -4.69
C LYS A 9 -46.33 -6.19 -5.88
N LEU A 10 -46.77 -5.63 -7.01
CA LEU A 10 -45.91 -5.36 -8.17
C LEU A 10 -44.90 -4.24 -7.89
N PHE A 11 -45.34 -3.16 -7.23
CA PHE A 11 -44.50 -2.02 -6.86
C PHE A 11 -43.37 -2.42 -5.89
N PHE A 12 -43.69 -3.20 -4.84
CA PHE A 12 -42.68 -3.70 -3.90
C PHE A 12 -41.69 -4.69 -4.53
N LYS A 13 -42.12 -5.50 -5.51
CA LYS A 13 -41.25 -6.44 -6.21
C LYS A 13 -40.24 -5.72 -7.11
N ASN A 14 -40.65 -4.65 -7.78
CA ASN A 14 -39.76 -3.82 -8.61
C ASN A 14 -38.77 -2.99 -7.76
N LEU A 15 -39.17 -2.53 -6.58
CA LEU A 15 -38.30 -1.82 -5.64
C LEU A 15 -37.21 -2.73 -5.05
N LEU A 16 -37.54 -3.98 -4.74
CA LEU A 16 -36.58 -5.00 -4.27
C LEU A 16 -35.54 -5.39 -5.34
N ILE A 17 -35.93 -5.44 -6.61
CA ILE A 17 -35.01 -5.74 -7.72
C ILE A 17 -34.01 -4.58 -7.91
N GLY A 18 -34.45 -3.33 -7.75
CA GLY A 18 -33.56 -2.15 -7.81
C GLY A 18 -32.49 -2.14 -6.72
N PHE A 19 -32.80 -2.65 -5.52
CA PHE A 19 -31.85 -2.68 -4.40
C PHE A 19 -30.73 -3.72 -4.58
N ILE A 20 -31.01 -4.84 -5.27
CA ILE A 20 -30.02 -5.87 -5.59
C ILE A 20 -29.04 -5.38 -6.67
N LEU A 21 -29.52 -4.57 -7.62
CA LEU A 21 -28.72 -3.98 -8.70
C LEU A 21 -27.77 -2.85 -8.24
N ILE A 22 -27.85 -2.38 -7.00
CA ILE A 22 -26.89 -1.38 -6.46
C ILE A 22 -25.68 -2.07 -5.81
N GLN A 23 -25.81 -3.33 -5.39
CA GLN A 23 -24.76 -4.03 -4.64
C GLN A 23 -23.61 -4.57 -5.51
N ILE A 24 -23.77 -4.65 -6.84
CA ILE A 24 -22.74 -5.20 -7.75
C ILE A 24 -21.76 -4.15 -8.32
N LEU A 25 -21.98 -2.85 -8.06
CA LEU A 25 -21.11 -1.78 -8.55
C LEU A 25 -19.97 -1.42 -7.58
N ALA A 26 -19.97 -1.99 -6.36
CA ALA A 26 -19.03 -1.62 -5.30
C ALA A 26 -17.78 -2.52 -5.23
N CYS A 27 -17.42 -3.21 -6.31
CA CYS A 27 -16.13 -3.90 -6.41
C CYS A 27 -15.10 -2.95 -7.04
N SER A 28 -14.55 -2.02 -6.25
CA SER A 28 -13.28 -1.41 -6.65
C SER A 28 -12.20 -2.45 -6.38
N SER A 29 -11.62 -3.01 -7.44
CA SER A 29 -10.32 -3.64 -7.31
C SER A 29 -9.35 -2.54 -6.90
N ASP A 30 -8.95 -2.50 -5.64
CA ASP A 30 -7.73 -1.77 -5.27
C ASP A 30 -6.62 -2.40 -6.12
N ASN A 31 -6.10 -1.63 -7.08
CA ASN A 31 -4.98 -2.07 -7.89
C ASN A 31 -3.79 -2.25 -6.95
N GLU A 32 -3.48 -3.51 -6.65
CA GLU A 32 -2.36 -3.85 -5.77
C GLU A 32 -1.06 -3.43 -6.45
N ILE A 33 -0.33 -2.51 -5.80
CA ILE A 33 0.94 -2.00 -6.31
C ILE A 33 2.02 -3.07 -6.13
N LYS A 34 2.53 -3.60 -7.23
CA LYS A 34 3.53 -4.68 -7.23
C LYS A 34 4.95 -4.16 -7.42
N LYS A 35 5.11 -2.97 -7.98
CA LYS A 35 6.41 -2.37 -8.28
C LYS A 35 6.36 -0.85 -8.17
N VAL A 36 7.43 -0.27 -7.64
CA VAL A 36 7.54 1.18 -7.37
C VAL A 36 8.93 1.68 -7.70
N SER A 37 9.00 2.95 -8.09
CA SER A 37 10.24 3.74 -8.10
C SER A 37 10.07 5.04 -7.34
N TRP A 38 11.19 5.68 -6.99
CA TRP A 38 11.27 6.99 -6.34
C TRP A 38 12.50 7.74 -6.85
N ASP A 39 12.62 9.03 -6.51
CA ASP A 39 13.77 9.85 -6.94
C ASP A 39 14.47 10.62 -5.80
N SER A 40 14.14 10.29 -4.55
CA SER A 40 14.70 10.94 -3.35
C SER A 40 15.38 9.98 -2.38
N SER A 41 16.02 10.51 -1.34
CA SER A 41 16.51 9.70 -0.21
C SER A 41 15.40 8.92 0.48
N LEU A 42 15.77 7.79 1.09
CA LEU A 42 14.89 6.92 1.86
C LEU A 42 15.13 7.07 3.36
N ASP A 43 14.11 6.83 4.15
CA ASP A 43 14.22 6.68 5.60
C ASP A 43 13.77 5.27 6.00
N TYR A 44 14.53 4.60 6.86
CA TYR A 44 14.24 3.24 7.32
C TYR A 44 13.62 3.25 8.71
N PHE A 45 12.49 2.56 8.86
CA PHE A 45 11.74 2.44 10.11
C PHE A 45 11.76 0.98 10.57
N ALA A 46 12.51 0.72 11.64
CA ALA A 46 12.63 -0.59 12.27
C ALA A 46 11.72 -0.69 13.50
N LEU A 47 10.90 -1.72 13.58
CA LEU A 47 10.02 -1.95 14.73
C LEU A 47 10.85 -2.37 15.96
N GLU A 48 10.63 -1.67 17.06
CA GLU A 48 11.20 -1.93 18.38
C GLU A 48 10.09 -1.96 19.44
N LYS A 49 10.43 -2.23 20.72
CA LYS A 49 9.46 -2.40 21.81
C LYS A 49 8.46 -1.25 21.96
N ASN A 50 8.88 -0.02 21.68
CA ASN A 50 8.09 1.20 21.89
C ASN A 50 7.61 1.86 20.58
N GLY A 51 7.65 1.13 19.45
CA GLY A 51 7.29 1.66 18.13
C GLY A 51 8.47 1.60 17.16
N TYR A 52 8.44 2.44 16.12
CA TYR A 52 9.48 2.43 15.10
C TYR A 52 10.67 3.33 15.47
N ALA A 53 11.87 2.75 15.46
CA ALA A 53 13.12 3.49 15.42
C ALA A 53 13.45 3.89 13.97
N VAL A 54 13.99 5.09 13.78
CA VAL A 54 14.24 5.66 12.45
C VAL A 54 15.74 5.75 12.17
N THR A 55 16.17 5.22 11.03
CA THR A 55 17.46 5.51 10.41
C THR A 55 17.24 6.37 9.19
N TYR A 56 17.60 7.65 9.29
CA TYR A 56 17.45 8.62 8.20
C TYR A 56 18.51 8.43 7.12
N PHE A 57 18.16 8.81 5.89
CA PHE A 57 19.05 8.83 4.73
C PHE A 57 19.76 7.49 4.51
N VAL A 58 18.97 6.47 4.19
CA VAL A 58 19.49 5.17 3.79
C VAL A 58 19.62 5.07 2.27
N ASP A 59 20.57 4.25 1.84
CA ASP A 59 20.72 3.82 0.45
C ASP A 59 20.30 2.35 0.33
N ILE A 60 19.78 1.96 -0.83
CA ILE A 60 19.45 0.58 -1.16
C ILE A 60 19.97 0.14 -2.54
N GLY A 61 20.84 0.95 -3.16
CA GLY A 61 21.54 0.68 -4.41
C GLY A 61 20.71 0.90 -5.69
N LYS A 62 19.39 0.80 -5.61
CA LYS A 62 18.48 1.09 -6.73
C LYS A 62 17.27 1.88 -6.26
N SER A 63 16.82 2.85 -7.06
CA SER A 63 15.61 3.63 -6.76
C SER A 63 14.31 2.94 -7.20
N GLU A 64 14.25 1.61 -7.04
CA GLU A 64 13.08 0.78 -7.37
C GLU A 64 12.94 -0.41 -6.41
N ALA A 65 11.71 -0.88 -6.22
CA ALA A 65 11.38 -2.05 -5.43
C ALA A 65 10.17 -2.77 -6.01
N TYR A 66 10.06 -4.08 -5.79
CA TYR A 66 8.92 -4.88 -6.18
C TYR A 66 8.57 -5.91 -5.11
N VAL A 67 7.30 -6.28 -5.02
CA VAL A 67 6.79 -7.28 -4.07
C VAL A 67 7.47 -8.63 -4.32
N GLY A 68 7.99 -9.25 -3.26
CA GLY A 68 8.82 -10.45 -3.30
C GLY A 68 10.31 -10.19 -3.51
N GLY A 69 10.70 -8.97 -3.90
CA GLY A 69 12.09 -8.54 -4.03
C GLY A 69 12.80 -8.45 -2.69
N ILE A 70 14.13 -8.53 -2.72
CA ILE A 70 14.99 -8.37 -1.54
C ILE A 70 15.71 -7.03 -1.66
N ILE A 71 15.64 -6.25 -0.58
CA ILE A 71 16.30 -4.96 -0.46
C ILE A 71 17.35 -5.06 0.63
N GLU A 72 18.58 -4.68 0.32
CA GLU A 72 19.63 -4.44 1.32
C GLU A 72 19.69 -2.95 1.65
N ILE A 73 19.74 -2.62 2.93
CA ILE A 73 19.61 -1.25 3.43
C ILE A 73 20.94 -0.82 4.04
N TYR A 74 21.49 0.28 3.54
CA TYR A 74 22.78 0.84 3.95
C TYR A 74 22.60 2.19 4.63
N LYS A 75 23.31 2.40 5.74
CA LYS A 75 23.31 3.69 6.44
C LYS A 75 24.32 4.64 5.81
N LEU A 76 23.88 5.80 5.35
CA LEU A 76 24.79 6.87 4.93
C LEU A 76 25.43 7.59 6.13
N PRO A 77 26.64 8.16 5.96
CA PRO A 77 27.51 8.06 4.78
C PRO A 77 28.40 6.82 4.78
N ASN A 78 28.45 6.06 5.88
CA ASN A 78 29.44 5.00 6.08
C ASN A 78 29.18 3.72 5.27
N MET A 79 28.00 3.61 4.63
CA MET A 79 27.56 2.46 3.83
C MET A 79 27.57 1.13 4.59
N ASN A 80 27.38 1.17 5.91
CA ASN A 80 27.23 -0.05 6.70
C ASN A 80 25.84 -0.64 6.46
N VAL A 81 25.77 -1.96 6.24
CA VAL A 81 24.49 -2.68 6.14
C VAL A 81 23.76 -2.58 7.48
N VAL A 82 22.54 -2.07 7.43
CA VAL A 82 21.63 -1.92 8.59
C VAL A 82 20.74 -3.14 8.70
N ASP A 83 20.19 -3.57 7.57
CA ASP A 83 19.23 -4.66 7.48
C ASP A 83 19.07 -5.13 6.03
N ARG A 84 18.33 -6.24 5.87
CA ARG A 84 17.81 -6.72 4.60
C ARG A 84 16.34 -7.03 4.78
N ILE A 85 15.48 -6.51 3.91
CA ILE A 85 14.04 -6.79 3.95
C ILE A 85 13.58 -7.53 2.70
N LYS A 86 12.67 -8.48 2.86
CA LYS A 86 11.89 -9.03 1.75
C LYS A 86 10.61 -8.21 1.62
N VAL A 87 10.41 -7.56 0.47
CA VAL A 87 9.25 -6.70 0.23
C VAL A 87 7.99 -7.54 0.20
N GLU A 88 7.00 -7.15 0.98
CA GLU A 88 5.71 -7.85 1.10
C GLU A 88 4.54 -7.00 0.59
N ARG A 89 4.62 -5.68 0.75
CA ARG A 89 3.56 -4.77 0.35
C ARG A 89 4.12 -3.39 0.05
N ILE A 90 3.52 -2.71 -0.92
CA ILE A 90 3.78 -1.31 -1.22
C ILE A 90 2.48 -0.52 -0.99
N GLU A 91 2.59 0.60 -0.29
CA GLU A 91 1.45 1.46 0.05
C GLU A 91 1.74 2.88 -0.42
N PHE A 92 0.87 3.44 -1.26
CA PHE A 92 0.96 4.82 -1.72
C PHE A 92 0.04 5.72 -0.91
N PHE A 93 0.51 6.92 -0.62
CA PHE A 93 -0.29 7.94 0.07
C PHE A 93 0.25 9.33 -0.24
N ASN A 94 -0.60 10.34 -0.10
CA ASN A 94 -0.19 11.74 -0.27
C ASN A 94 0.11 12.36 1.09
N ARG A 95 1.24 13.06 1.19
CA ARG A 95 1.51 13.96 2.31
C ARG A 95 0.56 15.16 2.22
N VAL A 96 0.38 15.87 3.34
CA VAL A 96 -0.53 17.02 3.46
C VAL A 96 -0.33 18.12 2.41
N ASP A 97 0.85 18.22 1.80
CA ASP A 97 1.17 19.19 0.74
C ASP A 97 1.11 18.61 -0.68
N GLY A 98 0.51 17.42 -0.84
CA GLY A 98 0.31 16.77 -2.14
C GLY A 98 1.50 15.95 -2.63
N LEU A 99 2.59 15.85 -1.87
CA LEU A 99 3.73 15.01 -2.24
C LEU A 99 3.33 13.53 -2.21
N GLN A 100 3.48 12.84 -3.35
CA GLN A 100 3.24 11.40 -3.44
C GLN A 100 4.36 10.63 -2.72
N MET A 101 3.98 9.92 -1.67
CA MET A 101 4.86 9.10 -0.84
C MET A 101 4.53 7.62 -1.06
N CYS A 102 5.47 6.76 -0.70
CA CYS A 102 5.22 5.34 -0.58
C CYS A 102 5.93 4.71 0.61
N ARG A 103 5.25 3.76 1.27
CA ARG A 103 5.85 2.84 2.23
C ARG A 103 6.11 1.51 1.55
N ILE A 104 7.35 1.04 1.68
CA ILE A 104 7.77 -0.28 1.19
C ILE A 104 7.90 -1.17 2.43
N TRP A 105 6.89 -1.98 2.67
CA TRP A 105 6.80 -2.87 3.81
C TRP A 105 7.54 -4.18 3.53
N GLY A 106 8.24 -4.70 4.54
CA GLY A 106 8.88 -6.00 4.44
C GLY A 106 9.36 -6.56 5.76
N LYS A 107 9.53 -7.89 5.78
CA LYS A 107 10.06 -8.61 6.93
C LYS A 107 11.56 -8.43 7.04
N SER A 108 12.03 -7.97 8.19
CA SER A 108 13.46 -7.82 8.50
C SER A 108 14.15 -9.17 8.62
N ALA A 109 15.27 -9.34 7.93
CA ALA A 109 16.13 -10.51 8.10
C ALA A 109 16.86 -10.50 9.45
N LYS A 110 17.03 -9.32 10.08
CA LYS A 110 17.72 -9.16 11.37
C LYS A 110 16.81 -9.43 12.57
N SER A 111 15.57 -8.93 12.55
CA SER A 111 14.66 -9.01 13.70
C SER A 111 13.44 -9.90 13.48
N ASP A 112 13.18 -10.35 12.25
CA ASP A 112 11.96 -11.06 11.85
C ASP A 112 10.67 -10.26 12.08
N LEU A 113 10.79 -8.95 12.33
CA LEU A 113 9.68 -8.02 12.52
C LEU A 113 9.33 -7.27 11.22
N GLN A 114 8.11 -6.72 11.19
CA GLN A 114 7.64 -5.93 10.07
C GLN A 114 8.21 -4.51 10.12
N ASN A 115 9.07 -4.20 9.16
CA ASN A 115 9.74 -2.92 9.02
C ASN A 115 9.33 -2.27 7.70
N HIS A 116 9.67 -0.99 7.52
CA HIS A 116 9.40 -0.33 6.25
C HIS A 116 10.43 0.73 5.88
N LEU A 117 10.55 0.96 4.58
CA LEU A 117 11.18 2.15 4.03
C LEU A 117 10.09 3.18 3.71
N LEU A 118 10.41 4.44 3.94
CA LEU A 118 9.61 5.58 3.50
C LEU A 118 10.34 6.29 2.37
N ALA A 119 9.69 6.36 1.20
CA ALA A 119 10.20 7.03 0.01
C ALA A 119 9.31 8.21 -0.38
N ARG A 120 9.90 9.21 -1.04
CA ARG A 120 9.20 10.40 -1.57
C ARG A 120 9.22 10.37 -3.10
N ASN A 121 8.31 11.10 -3.73
CA ASN A 121 8.16 11.19 -5.19
C ASN A 121 7.97 9.80 -5.85
N CYS A 122 7.10 8.98 -5.26
CA CYS A 122 6.93 7.61 -5.74
C CYS A 122 6.12 7.55 -7.03
N LYS A 123 6.46 6.60 -7.90
CA LYS A 123 5.76 6.28 -9.15
C LYS A 123 5.43 4.79 -9.19
N ASP A 124 4.19 4.47 -9.50
CA ASP A 124 3.74 3.10 -9.72
C ASP A 124 4.29 2.57 -11.04
N LEU A 125 4.91 1.40 -10.99
CA LEU A 125 5.49 0.69 -12.13
C LEU A 125 4.89 -0.71 -12.29
N THR A 126 3.72 -0.99 -11.71
CA THR A 126 3.10 -2.32 -11.65
C THR A 126 2.92 -2.97 -13.03
N ASP A 127 2.64 -2.17 -14.06
CA ASP A 127 2.38 -2.62 -15.43
C ASP A 127 3.63 -2.60 -16.35
N LEU A 128 4.84 -2.42 -15.78
CA LEU A 128 6.14 -2.34 -16.49
C LEU A 128 7.13 -3.42 -16.06
#